data_AF-M0KAM0-F1
#
_entry.id   AF-M0KAM0-F1
#
_cell.length_a   1.000
_cell.length_b   1.000
_cell.length_c   1.000
_cell.angle_alpha   90.00
_cell.angle_beta   90.00
_cell.angle_gamma   90.00
#
_symmetry.space_group_name_H-M   'P 1'
#
loop_
_entity.id
_entity.type
_entity.pdbx_description
1 polymer ?
#
loop_
_entity_poly.entity_id
_entity_poly.type
_entity_poly.pdbx_seq_one_letter_code
_entity_poly.pdbx_strand_id
1 'polypeptide(L)'
;MSPDRAVLRRALDRGEREGGSVEFKERLTEDLHLSEGRLESLAAQLRHRVLSGDGEATYVVGVTDDGGLAGISPAEFSESMDVLSLLAEEAGAHIEEVKTWGVDGVSEDGATVTDGIVGVATVSEGSVLADDDHIVVGTAGHVDHGKSTLVGSLVTGDADDGEGGTRGFLDVQPHEVDRGLSADLSYGVYGFDEDGEPIRMDNPHRKDDRARVVEASDRLVSFVDTVGHEPWLRTTIRGLVGQKLDYGLLTVAADDGVTETTREHLGILLATDLPTIVAITKTDLVDAERVAEVERSVEQALREVDKTPLRVARHGVDTAIDEISETVVPVVTTSAVTKAGLDDLDEMFEALPKTAGEVGDFRMYVDRTYNVQGVGAVASGTIKSGEVEAGDELLLGPMQDGSFREVEVRSIEMHYHRVDEAKAGRIVGIALKGVREADIERGMVLLPSDADPSPVQEFDAEVMVLNHPTRIGDGYEPVVHLETVSEAAAFYPEGGQLLPGDAGKARVRFKFRSYLVEEGQKFVFREGSSKGVGTVTDTDPAE
;
A
#
# COMPACT_ATOMS: atom_id res chain seq x y z
N MET A 1 6.67 -39.25 -12.13
CA MET A 1 7.81 -38.38 -11.76
C MET A 1 7.37 -36.96 -12.08
N SER A 2 7.30 -36.09 -11.06
CA SER A 2 6.59 -34.81 -11.13
C SER A 2 7.23 -33.82 -12.13
N PRO A 3 6.43 -33.03 -12.86
CA PRO A 3 6.87 -31.83 -13.59
C PRO A 3 7.67 -30.81 -12.74
N ASP A 4 7.65 -30.92 -11.41
CA ASP A 4 8.21 -29.95 -10.44
C ASP A 4 9.70 -29.65 -10.53
N ARG A 5 10.54 -30.52 -11.09
CA ARG A 5 12.01 -30.34 -11.05
C ARG A 5 12.63 -29.77 -12.33
N ALA A 6 11.81 -29.22 -13.23
CA ALA A 6 12.28 -28.72 -14.52
C ALA A 6 13.25 -27.54 -14.38
N VAL A 7 13.02 -26.64 -13.42
CA VAL A 7 13.87 -25.47 -13.15
C VAL A 7 15.24 -25.90 -12.62
N LEU A 8 15.25 -26.72 -11.55
CA LEU A 8 16.48 -27.30 -11.00
C LEU A 8 17.31 -28.04 -12.05
N ARG A 9 16.69 -28.89 -12.88
CA ARG A 9 17.41 -29.59 -13.95
C ARG A 9 18.03 -28.63 -14.96
N ARG A 10 17.31 -27.60 -15.39
CA ARG A 10 17.85 -26.60 -16.33
C ARG A 10 19.04 -25.84 -15.73
N ALA A 11 18.97 -25.48 -14.46
CA ALA A 11 20.08 -24.82 -13.77
C ALA A 11 21.30 -25.74 -13.68
N LEU A 12 21.10 -27.00 -13.28
CA LEU A 12 22.17 -28.02 -13.25
C LEU A 12 22.76 -28.31 -14.64
N ASP A 13 21.92 -28.39 -15.68
CA ASP A 13 22.36 -28.63 -17.06
C ASP A 13 23.13 -27.44 -17.66
N ARG A 14 22.80 -26.20 -17.27
CA ARG A 14 23.57 -25.00 -17.65
C ARG A 14 24.97 -25.03 -17.02
N GLY A 15 25.04 -25.51 -15.77
CA GLY A 15 26.27 -25.70 -15.00
C GLY A 15 26.85 -24.37 -14.50
N GLU A 16 27.63 -24.43 -13.42
CA GLU A 16 28.47 -23.31 -13.01
C GLU A 16 29.56 -23.07 -14.08
N ARG A 17 29.73 -21.81 -14.47
CA ARG A 17 30.78 -21.39 -15.40
C ARG A 17 31.44 -20.14 -14.87
N GLU A 18 32.76 -20.06 -15.01
CA GLU A 18 33.52 -18.85 -14.68
C GLU A 18 33.02 -17.67 -15.52
N GLY A 19 32.43 -16.67 -14.86
CA GLY A 19 31.79 -15.51 -15.51
C GLY A 19 30.40 -15.78 -16.13
N GLY A 20 29.74 -16.88 -15.79
CA GLY A 20 28.36 -17.17 -16.20
C GLY A 20 27.33 -16.72 -15.16
N SER A 21 26.06 -16.63 -15.56
CA SER A 21 24.98 -16.22 -14.65
C SER A 21 24.52 -17.29 -13.65
N VAL A 22 25.07 -18.50 -13.69
CA VAL A 22 24.70 -19.61 -12.79
C VAL A 22 25.82 -19.91 -11.80
N GLU A 23 25.52 -19.89 -10.50
CA GLU A 23 26.45 -20.19 -9.40
C GLU A 23 25.95 -21.39 -8.57
N PHE A 24 26.85 -22.30 -8.21
CA PHE A 24 26.53 -23.37 -7.26
C PHE A 24 27.14 -23.07 -5.89
N LYS A 25 26.38 -23.41 -4.84
CA LYS A 25 26.82 -23.36 -3.46
C LYS A 25 26.28 -24.56 -2.70
N GLU A 26 27.16 -25.21 -1.97
CA GLU A 26 26.71 -26.22 -1.01
C GLU A 26 25.95 -25.53 0.13
N ARG A 27 26.53 -24.47 0.69
CA ARG A 27 25.90 -23.57 1.68
C ARG A 27 26.60 -22.21 1.71
N LEU A 28 25.91 -21.22 2.23
CA LEU A 28 26.43 -19.91 2.60
C LEU A 28 26.25 -19.74 4.12
N THR A 29 27.20 -19.09 4.78
CA THR A 29 27.23 -18.94 6.25
C THR A 29 27.77 -17.58 6.62
N GLU A 30 27.23 -16.97 7.66
CA GLU A 30 27.56 -15.60 8.07
C GLU A 30 29.06 -15.46 8.37
N ASP A 31 29.58 -16.33 9.24
CA ASP A 31 30.97 -16.29 9.73
C ASP A 31 32.03 -16.31 8.63
N LEU A 32 31.73 -16.94 7.49
CA LEU A 32 32.69 -17.18 6.42
C LEU A 32 32.47 -16.27 5.21
N HIS A 33 31.22 -15.95 4.89
CA HIS A 33 30.88 -15.22 3.67
C HIS A 33 30.66 -13.73 3.91
N LEU A 34 30.27 -13.33 5.13
CA LEU A 34 30.08 -11.93 5.50
C LEU A 34 31.30 -11.32 6.20
N SER A 35 32.41 -12.06 6.32
CA SER A 35 33.65 -11.51 6.87
C SER A 35 34.17 -10.35 6.02
N GLU A 36 34.68 -9.30 6.67
CA GLU A 36 35.20 -8.08 6.04
C GLU A 36 36.20 -8.39 4.90
N GLY A 37 35.96 -7.86 3.70
CA GLY A 37 36.71 -8.13 2.47
C GLY A 37 36.27 -9.37 1.67
N ARG A 38 35.67 -10.39 2.31
CA ARG A 38 35.04 -11.51 1.60
C ARG A 38 33.66 -11.15 1.08
N LEU A 39 32.89 -10.39 1.87
CA LEU A 39 31.62 -9.80 1.46
C LEU A 39 31.78 -9.00 0.17
N GLU A 40 32.68 -8.00 0.15
CA GLU A 40 32.94 -7.14 -1.01
C GLU A 40 33.31 -7.96 -2.26
N SER A 41 34.14 -8.99 -2.10
CA SER A 41 34.55 -9.86 -3.21
C SER A 41 33.38 -10.68 -3.75
N LEU A 42 32.52 -11.20 -2.89
CA LEU A 42 31.37 -12.01 -3.28
C LEU A 42 30.26 -11.16 -3.89
N ALA A 43 30.02 -9.95 -3.36
CA ALA A 43 29.08 -8.99 -3.91
C ALA A 43 29.53 -8.52 -5.31
N ALA A 44 30.83 -8.23 -5.50
CA ALA A 44 31.37 -7.92 -6.82
C ALA A 44 31.23 -9.10 -7.81
N GLN A 45 31.41 -10.34 -7.34
CA GLN A 45 31.16 -11.53 -8.14
C GLN A 45 29.67 -11.67 -8.50
N LEU A 46 28.76 -11.46 -7.56
CA LEU A 46 27.32 -11.50 -7.78
C LEU A 46 26.91 -10.46 -8.83
N ARG A 47 27.32 -9.21 -8.64
CA ARG A 47 27.04 -8.11 -9.58
C ARG A 47 27.51 -8.45 -10.99
N HIS A 48 28.71 -9.03 -11.13
CA HIS A 48 29.21 -9.46 -12.43
C HIS A 48 28.34 -10.56 -13.07
N ARG A 49 27.78 -11.47 -12.26
CA ARG A 49 26.93 -12.57 -12.75
C ARG A 49 25.56 -12.08 -13.22
N VAL A 50 24.96 -11.16 -12.47
CA VAL A 50 23.71 -10.49 -12.82
C VAL A 50 23.87 -9.77 -14.16
N LEU A 51 24.93 -8.96 -14.31
CA LEU A 51 25.26 -8.28 -15.56
C LEU A 51 25.53 -9.25 -16.72
N SER A 52 26.14 -10.40 -16.44
CA SER A 52 26.44 -11.41 -17.48
C SER A 52 25.22 -12.24 -17.90
N GLY A 53 24.13 -12.17 -17.12
CA GLY A 53 22.88 -12.87 -17.38
C GLY A 53 21.75 -11.96 -17.84
N ASP A 54 22.06 -10.80 -18.42
CA ASP A 54 21.08 -9.80 -18.87
C ASP A 54 20.17 -9.30 -17.73
N GLY A 55 20.73 -9.05 -16.54
CA GLY A 55 20.01 -8.55 -15.37
C GLY A 55 19.56 -9.64 -14.39
N GLU A 56 19.89 -10.91 -14.66
CA GLU A 56 19.54 -12.04 -13.79
C GLU A 56 20.74 -12.97 -13.51
N ALA A 57 20.83 -13.48 -12.29
CA ALA A 57 21.71 -14.56 -11.88
C ALA A 57 20.91 -15.68 -11.21
N THR A 58 21.39 -16.91 -11.31
CA THR A 58 20.77 -18.10 -10.70
C THR A 58 21.74 -18.72 -9.72
N TYR A 59 21.38 -18.74 -8.44
CA TYR A 59 22.13 -19.41 -7.38
C TYR A 59 21.47 -20.73 -7.03
N VAL A 60 22.18 -21.84 -7.20
CA VAL A 60 21.71 -23.18 -6.82
C VAL A 60 22.36 -23.58 -5.50
N VAL A 61 21.57 -23.60 -4.44
CA VAL A 61 22.02 -23.84 -3.06
C VAL A 61 21.68 -25.25 -2.61
N GLY A 62 22.55 -25.86 -1.80
CA GLY A 62 22.47 -27.28 -1.41
C GLY A 62 23.06 -28.22 -2.48
N VAL A 63 23.89 -27.68 -3.37
CA VAL A 63 24.49 -28.41 -4.49
C VAL A 63 26.01 -28.24 -4.46
N THR A 64 26.74 -29.34 -4.62
CA THR A 64 28.21 -29.33 -4.76
C THR A 64 28.67 -28.59 -6.02
N ASP A 65 29.92 -28.14 -6.06
CA ASP A 65 30.50 -27.42 -7.22
C ASP A 65 30.39 -28.19 -8.55
N ASP A 66 30.32 -29.54 -8.50
CA ASP A 66 30.14 -30.40 -9.67
C ASP A 66 28.66 -30.63 -10.07
N GLY A 67 27.71 -29.96 -9.42
CA GLY A 67 26.27 -30.10 -9.66
C GLY A 67 25.60 -31.30 -8.97
N GLY A 68 26.30 -31.97 -8.05
CA GLY A 68 25.74 -33.04 -7.22
C GLY A 68 24.82 -32.51 -6.12
N LEU A 69 23.66 -33.13 -5.92
CA LEU A 69 22.69 -32.75 -4.89
C LEU A 69 23.24 -33.15 -3.51
N ALA A 70 23.81 -32.20 -2.76
CA ALA A 70 24.27 -32.44 -1.40
C ALA A 70 23.07 -32.54 -0.45
N GLY A 71 22.15 -31.57 -0.56
CA GLY A 71 21.01 -31.41 0.33
C GLY A 71 21.45 -30.92 1.71
N ILE A 72 21.03 -29.72 2.09
CA ILE A 72 21.34 -29.12 3.40
C ILE A 72 20.09 -29.09 4.29
N SER A 73 20.27 -28.94 5.60
CA SER A 73 19.11 -28.85 6.50
C SER A 73 18.30 -27.57 6.24
N PRO A 74 17.00 -27.52 6.62
CA PRO A 74 16.19 -26.30 6.46
C PRO A 74 16.79 -25.07 7.14
N ALA A 75 17.43 -25.25 8.31
CA ALA A 75 18.08 -24.16 9.03
C ALA A 75 19.32 -23.62 8.27
N GLU A 76 20.16 -24.52 7.73
CA GLU A 76 21.31 -24.13 6.90
C GLU A 76 20.89 -23.50 5.58
N PHE A 77 19.74 -23.93 5.02
CA PHE A 77 19.18 -23.31 3.83
C PHE A 77 18.71 -21.88 4.11
N SER A 78 18.02 -21.66 5.24
CA SER A 78 17.60 -20.33 5.69
C SER A 78 18.80 -19.39 5.82
N GLU A 79 19.80 -19.80 6.60
CA GLU A 79 21.03 -19.01 6.79
C GLU A 79 21.71 -18.70 5.44
N SER A 80 21.67 -19.66 4.49
CA SER A 80 22.24 -19.44 3.17
C SER A 80 21.49 -18.38 2.36
N MET A 81 20.17 -18.27 2.53
CA MET A 81 19.37 -17.23 1.87
C MET A 81 19.60 -15.87 2.52
N ASP A 82 19.72 -15.79 3.84
CA ASP A 82 20.02 -14.56 4.57
C ASP A 82 21.35 -13.96 4.11
N VAL A 83 22.38 -14.80 4.02
CA VAL A 83 23.70 -14.40 3.51
C VAL A 83 23.65 -14.01 2.03
N LEU A 84 22.87 -14.73 1.20
CA LEU A 84 22.72 -14.39 -0.21
C LEU A 84 21.98 -13.06 -0.40
N SER A 85 21.00 -12.76 0.46
CA SER A 85 20.24 -11.51 0.45
C SER A 85 21.16 -10.31 0.72
N LEU A 86 21.98 -10.38 1.77
CA LEU A 86 22.98 -9.36 2.08
C LEU A 86 24.02 -9.17 0.97
N LEU A 87 24.41 -10.26 0.31
CA LEU A 87 25.31 -10.20 -0.85
C LEU A 87 24.64 -9.56 -2.06
N ALA A 88 23.35 -9.81 -2.27
CA ALA A 88 22.57 -9.21 -3.35
C ALA A 88 22.41 -7.70 -3.11
N GLU A 89 22.07 -7.30 -1.88
CA GLU A 89 21.93 -5.89 -1.49
C GLU A 89 23.24 -5.11 -1.73
N GLU A 90 24.38 -5.61 -1.23
CA GLU A 90 25.70 -5.00 -1.46
C GLU A 90 26.07 -4.98 -2.96
N ALA A 91 25.52 -5.93 -3.74
CA ALA A 91 25.71 -5.98 -5.18
C ALA A 91 24.79 -5.05 -5.98
N GLY A 92 23.79 -4.41 -5.37
CA GLY A 92 22.75 -3.63 -6.06
C GLY A 92 21.70 -4.51 -6.76
N ALA A 93 21.36 -5.64 -6.13
CA ALA A 93 20.47 -6.67 -6.63
C ALA A 93 19.53 -7.16 -5.52
N HIS A 94 18.52 -7.97 -5.85
CA HIS A 94 17.65 -8.64 -4.88
C HIS A 94 17.34 -10.08 -5.30
N ILE A 95 16.89 -10.90 -4.35
CA ILE A 95 16.40 -12.24 -4.65
C ILE A 95 14.95 -12.12 -5.15
N GLU A 96 14.71 -12.45 -6.42
CA GLU A 96 13.41 -12.37 -7.08
C GLU A 96 12.51 -13.57 -6.73
N GLU A 97 13.11 -14.76 -6.68
CA GLU A 97 12.37 -16.00 -6.50
C GLU A 97 13.26 -17.09 -5.90
N VAL A 98 12.74 -17.81 -4.90
CA VAL A 98 13.37 -19.04 -4.39
C VAL A 98 12.44 -20.24 -4.57
N LYS A 99 12.94 -21.28 -5.25
CA LYS A 99 12.26 -22.57 -5.39
C LYS A 99 13.03 -23.65 -4.66
N THR A 100 12.37 -24.43 -3.81
CA THR A 100 13.01 -25.49 -3.01
C THR A 100 12.47 -26.89 -3.32
N TRP A 101 13.32 -27.89 -3.12
CA TRP A 101 12.96 -29.30 -3.27
C TRP A 101 13.62 -30.15 -2.18
N GLY A 102 12.83 -31.03 -1.57
CA GLY A 102 13.36 -32.08 -0.70
C GLY A 102 14.19 -33.12 -1.48
N VAL A 103 15.35 -33.46 -0.95
CA VAL A 103 16.29 -34.47 -1.46
C VAL A 103 16.78 -35.35 -0.31
N ASP A 104 16.99 -36.64 -0.60
CA ASP A 104 17.74 -37.51 0.30
C ASP A 104 19.24 -37.24 0.05
N GLY A 105 19.89 -36.56 1.00
CA GLY A 105 21.27 -36.12 0.90
C GLY A 105 22.28 -37.09 1.51
N VAL A 106 23.57 -36.85 1.28
CA VAL A 106 24.68 -37.55 1.93
C VAL A 106 25.62 -36.49 2.48
N SER A 107 25.79 -36.41 3.80
CA SER A 107 26.71 -35.47 4.43
C SER A 107 28.17 -35.79 4.11
N GLU A 108 29.09 -34.83 4.31
CA GLU A 108 30.54 -35.05 4.16
C GLU A 108 31.05 -36.26 4.99
N ASP A 109 30.39 -36.57 6.11
CA ASP A 109 30.69 -37.72 6.98
C ASP A 109 30.08 -39.06 6.49
N GLY A 110 29.41 -39.07 5.33
CA GLY A 110 28.77 -40.25 4.75
C GLY A 110 27.47 -40.67 5.43
N ALA A 111 26.87 -39.81 6.26
CA ALA A 111 25.56 -40.05 6.87
C ALA A 111 24.44 -39.61 5.91
N THR A 112 23.38 -40.41 5.82
CA THR A 112 22.20 -40.05 5.01
C THR A 112 21.46 -38.90 5.67
N VAL A 113 21.40 -37.75 5.02
CA VAL A 113 20.57 -36.62 5.44
C VAL A 113 19.16 -36.94 4.99
N THR A 114 18.33 -37.41 5.91
CA THR A 114 16.89 -37.50 5.69
C THR A 114 16.32 -36.08 5.74
N ASP A 115 15.55 -35.67 4.74
CA ASP A 115 14.88 -34.36 4.66
C ASP A 115 15.80 -33.16 4.31
N GLY A 116 16.86 -33.39 3.51
CA GLY A 116 17.69 -32.31 2.98
C GLY A 116 16.95 -31.46 1.95
N ILE A 117 17.31 -30.19 1.82
CA ILE A 117 16.73 -29.23 0.88
C ILE A 117 17.80 -28.79 -0.11
N VAL A 118 17.40 -28.68 -1.38
CA VAL A 118 18.11 -27.90 -2.39
C VAL A 118 17.21 -26.80 -2.89
N GLY A 119 17.79 -25.66 -3.24
CA GLY A 119 17.04 -24.52 -3.75
C GLY A 119 17.68 -23.89 -4.97
N VAL A 120 16.86 -23.23 -5.77
CA VAL A 120 17.29 -22.36 -6.85
C VAL A 120 16.75 -20.97 -6.52
N ALA A 121 17.64 -20.02 -6.28
CA ALA A 121 17.35 -18.61 -6.11
C ALA A 121 17.64 -17.87 -7.43
N THR A 122 16.69 -17.09 -7.91
CA THR A 122 16.91 -16.11 -8.98
C THR A 122 17.23 -14.77 -8.33
N VAL A 123 18.32 -14.15 -8.74
CA VAL A 123 18.79 -12.86 -8.23
C VAL A 123 18.77 -11.87 -9.38
N SER A 124 18.00 -10.80 -9.27
CA SER A 124 17.77 -9.81 -10.31
C SER A 124 18.46 -8.49 -9.96
N GLU A 125 18.85 -7.75 -10.99
CA GLU A 125 19.31 -6.36 -10.86
C GLU A 125 18.19 -5.46 -10.32
N GLY A 126 18.57 -4.46 -9.51
CA GLY A 126 17.65 -3.54 -8.85
C GLY A 126 17.61 -3.79 -7.34
N SER A 127 17.47 -2.72 -6.57
CA SER A 127 17.18 -2.82 -5.14
C SER A 127 15.73 -3.27 -4.92
N VAL A 128 15.48 -4.05 -3.86
CA VAL A 128 14.13 -4.05 -3.27
C VAL A 128 13.78 -2.58 -3.01
N LEU A 129 12.74 -2.06 -3.68
CA LEU A 129 12.27 -0.68 -3.49
C LEU A 129 12.37 -0.31 -2.01
N ALA A 130 13.24 0.63 -1.69
CA ALA A 130 13.37 1.10 -0.32
C ALA A 130 12.05 1.79 0.06
N ASP A 131 11.70 1.75 1.34
CA ASP A 131 10.38 2.22 1.74
C ASP A 131 10.13 3.69 1.41
N ASP A 132 11.16 4.53 1.47
CA ASP A 132 11.06 5.97 1.19
C ASP A 132 10.77 6.27 -0.29
N ASP A 133 10.92 5.25 -1.16
CA ASP A 133 10.70 5.35 -2.59
C ASP A 133 9.31 4.86 -3.00
N HIS A 134 8.39 4.63 -2.06
CA HIS A 134 6.99 4.29 -2.37
C HIS A 134 6.01 5.21 -1.67
N ILE A 135 5.32 6.05 -2.44
CA ILE A 135 4.22 6.91 -1.96
C ILE A 135 2.85 6.37 -2.36
N VAL A 136 1.86 6.56 -1.48
CA VAL A 136 0.47 6.19 -1.68
C VAL A 136 -0.41 7.45 -1.72
N VAL A 137 -1.10 7.66 -2.83
CA VAL A 137 -1.94 8.84 -3.08
C VAL A 137 -3.42 8.44 -3.11
N GLY A 138 -4.22 8.99 -2.21
CA GLY A 138 -5.67 8.77 -2.21
C GLY A 138 -6.41 9.82 -3.04
N THR A 139 -7.23 9.41 -4.01
CA THR A 139 -8.03 10.38 -4.77
C THR A 139 -9.27 10.79 -3.99
N ALA A 140 -9.74 12.02 -4.20
CA ALA A 140 -11.00 12.50 -3.66
C ALA A 140 -11.66 13.49 -4.63
N GLY A 141 -12.97 13.64 -4.55
CA GLY A 141 -13.73 14.61 -5.34
C GLY A 141 -15.11 14.11 -5.76
N HIS A 142 -15.95 15.01 -6.29
CA HIS A 142 -17.32 14.71 -6.69
C HIS A 142 -17.39 13.69 -7.85
N VAL A 143 -18.58 13.14 -8.09
CA VAL A 143 -18.83 12.30 -9.27
C VAL A 143 -18.53 13.10 -10.54
N ASP A 144 -18.04 12.42 -11.57
CA ASP A 144 -17.67 13.01 -12.85
C ASP A 144 -16.57 14.08 -12.80
N HIS A 145 -15.89 14.31 -11.68
CA HIS A 145 -14.71 15.19 -11.62
C HIS A 145 -13.43 14.57 -12.21
N GLY A 146 -13.51 13.38 -12.79
CA GLY A 146 -12.39 12.78 -13.51
C GLY A 146 -11.28 12.18 -12.63
N LYS A 147 -11.56 11.80 -11.37
CA LYS A 147 -10.61 11.08 -10.49
C LYS A 147 -9.97 9.87 -11.18
N SER A 148 -10.80 8.90 -11.53
CA SER A 148 -10.37 7.63 -12.12
C SER A 148 -9.78 7.81 -13.52
N THR A 149 -10.31 8.76 -14.29
CA THR A 149 -9.77 9.12 -15.61
C THR A 149 -8.36 9.71 -15.49
N LEU A 150 -8.14 10.63 -14.54
CA LEU A 150 -6.83 11.23 -14.28
C LEU A 150 -5.82 10.15 -13.84
N VAL A 151 -6.20 9.30 -12.87
CA VAL A 151 -5.35 8.19 -12.44
C VAL A 151 -5.05 7.22 -13.58
N GLY A 152 -6.05 6.88 -14.39
CA GLY A 152 -5.87 6.02 -15.56
C GLY A 152 -4.85 6.58 -16.54
N SER A 153 -4.96 7.88 -16.88
CA SER A 153 -4.00 8.57 -17.74
C SER A 153 -2.61 8.69 -17.14
N LEU A 154 -2.47 8.87 -15.83
CA LEU A 154 -1.15 8.87 -15.16
C LEU A 154 -0.52 7.48 -15.21
N VAL A 155 -1.30 6.43 -14.93
CA VAL A 155 -0.79 5.05 -14.86
C VAL A 155 -0.36 4.51 -16.23
N THR A 156 -1.10 4.83 -17.30
CA THR A 156 -0.74 4.38 -18.66
C THR A 156 0.10 5.38 -19.42
N GLY A 157 0.03 6.66 -19.05
CA GLY A 157 0.62 7.74 -19.82
C GLY A 157 -0.20 8.08 -21.07
N ASP A 158 -1.38 7.49 -21.25
CA ASP A 158 -2.23 7.67 -22.43
C ASP A 158 -3.24 8.82 -22.25
N ALA A 159 -3.58 9.43 -23.39
CA ALA A 159 -4.63 10.43 -23.42
C ALA A 159 -5.99 9.72 -23.31
N ASP A 160 -6.88 10.28 -22.52
CA ASP A 160 -8.26 9.83 -22.47
C ASP A 160 -9.00 10.19 -23.76
N ASP A 161 -10.01 9.40 -24.10
CA ASP A 161 -10.88 9.64 -25.27
C ASP A 161 -11.98 10.69 -25.01
N GLY A 162 -12.06 11.21 -23.78
CA GLY A 162 -13.10 12.14 -23.34
C GLY A 162 -14.40 11.45 -22.90
N GLU A 163 -14.48 10.13 -23.06
CA GLU A 163 -15.59 9.29 -22.61
C GLU A 163 -15.17 8.40 -21.42
N GLY A 164 -13.95 8.58 -20.90
CA GLY A 164 -13.40 7.83 -19.78
C GLY A 164 -12.81 6.48 -20.17
N GLY A 165 -12.28 6.33 -21.38
CA GLY A 165 -11.60 5.12 -21.83
C GLY A 165 -10.47 4.68 -20.90
N THR A 166 -9.72 5.63 -20.33
CA THR A 166 -8.64 5.36 -19.36
C THR A 166 -9.17 4.93 -17.98
N ARG A 167 -10.39 5.35 -17.59
CA ARG A 167 -11.05 4.85 -16.36
C ARG A 167 -11.25 3.33 -16.44
N GLY A 168 -11.52 2.79 -17.62
CA GLY A 168 -11.77 1.36 -17.82
C GLY A 168 -10.68 0.46 -17.25
N PHE A 169 -9.44 0.96 -17.16
CA PHE A 169 -8.30 0.27 -16.57
C PHE A 169 -8.36 0.10 -15.05
N LEU A 170 -9.13 0.93 -14.37
CA LEU A 170 -9.36 0.90 -12.93
C LEU A 170 -10.67 0.20 -12.56
N ASP A 171 -11.61 0.07 -13.49
CA ASP A 171 -12.88 -0.62 -13.26
C ASP A 171 -12.63 -2.14 -13.17
N VAL A 172 -12.83 -2.71 -11.97
CA VAL A 172 -12.56 -4.13 -11.68
C VAL A 172 -13.82 -4.98 -11.86
N GLN A 173 -14.99 -4.37 -11.72
CA GLN A 173 -16.29 -5.06 -11.78
C GLN A 173 -16.98 -4.85 -13.14
N PRO A 174 -17.63 -5.88 -13.71
CA PRO A 174 -18.37 -5.74 -14.98
C PRO A 174 -19.42 -4.62 -14.98
N HIS A 175 -20.06 -4.37 -13.84
CA HIS A 175 -21.08 -3.33 -13.72
C HIS A 175 -20.51 -1.91 -13.60
N GLU A 176 -19.24 -1.75 -13.22
CA GLU A 176 -18.54 -0.46 -13.26
C GLU A 176 -18.32 -0.04 -14.71
N VAL A 177 -17.83 -0.98 -15.53
CA VAL A 177 -17.62 -0.80 -16.97
C VAL A 177 -18.94 -0.49 -17.70
N ASP A 178 -19.99 -1.27 -17.44
CA ASP A 178 -21.30 -1.11 -18.12
C ASP A 178 -21.98 0.25 -17.80
N ARG A 179 -21.77 0.78 -16.59
CA ARG A 179 -22.45 2.00 -16.10
C ARG A 179 -21.58 3.24 -16.17
N GLY A 180 -20.27 3.05 -16.33
CA GLY A 180 -19.27 4.08 -16.22
C GLY A 180 -19.19 4.74 -14.84
N LEU A 181 -19.38 3.96 -13.77
CA LEU A 181 -19.36 4.45 -12.39
C LEU A 181 -18.59 3.45 -11.53
N SER A 182 -17.50 3.90 -10.90
CA SER A 182 -16.75 3.09 -9.93
C SER A 182 -17.59 2.80 -8.69
N ALA A 183 -17.55 1.57 -8.18
CA ALA A 183 -18.42 1.08 -7.12
C ALA A 183 -17.64 0.61 -5.88
N ASP A 184 -16.38 0.24 -6.04
CA ASP A 184 -15.44 -0.08 -4.95
C ASP A 184 -14.12 0.70 -5.10
N LEU A 185 -13.21 0.55 -4.14
CA LEU A 185 -11.85 1.06 -4.25
C LEU A 185 -11.09 0.32 -5.35
N SER A 186 -10.44 1.10 -6.19
CA SER A 186 -9.54 0.64 -7.24
C SER A 186 -8.12 1.10 -6.96
N TYR A 187 -7.15 0.31 -7.41
CA TYR A 187 -5.74 0.57 -7.17
C TYR A 187 -5.02 0.75 -8.51
N GLY A 188 -4.36 1.90 -8.66
CA GLY A 188 -3.44 2.20 -9.77
C GLY A 188 -2.00 2.18 -9.27
N VAL A 189 -1.05 1.85 -10.14
CA VAL A 189 0.37 1.96 -9.81
C VAL A 189 1.17 2.31 -11.05
N TYR A 190 2.14 3.19 -10.91
CA TYR A 190 3.21 3.42 -11.85
C TYR A 190 4.48 3.74 -11.06
N GLY A 191 5.62 3.87 -11.73
CA GLY A 191 6.85 4.25 -11.04
C GLY A 191 7.78 5.07 -11.91
N PHE A 192 9.01 5.20 -11.44
CA PHE A 192 10.10 5.94 -12.08
C PHE A 192 11.37 5.10 -12.01
N ASP A 193 12.23 5.24 -13.03
CA ASP A 193 13.58 4.68 -13.02
C ASP A 193 14.58 5.62 -12.31
N GLU A 194 15.85 5.20 -12.26
CA GLU A 194 16.98 5.93 -11.66
C GLU A 194 17.20 7.34 -12.25
N ASP A 195 16.74 7.58 -13.47
CA ASP A 195 16.84 8.87 -14.17
C ASP A 195 15.61 9.77 -13.90
N GLY A 196 14.61 9.27 -13.17
CA GLY A 196 13.35 9.95 -12.88
C GLY A 196 12.34 9.87 -14.02
N GLU A 197 12.53 8.99 -15.00
CA GLU A 197 11.63 8.84 -16.13
C GLU A 197 10.46 7.90 -15.77
N PRO A 198 9.20 8.25 -16.11
CA PRO A 198 8.03 7.44 -15.72
C PRO A 198 8.00 6.05 -16.38
N ILE A 199 7.96 5.00 -15.56
CA ILE A 199 7.65 3.63 -15.94
C ILE A 199 6.15 3.39 -15.81
N ARG A 200 5.50 3.28 -16.96
CA ARG A 200 4.04 3.23 -17.09
C ARG A 200 3.56 1.81 -17.45
N MET A 201 2.27 1.57 -17.27
CA MET A 201 1.62 0.33 -17.70
C MET A 201 1.30 0.35 -19.20
N ASP A 202 1.66 -0.72 -19.90
CA ASP A 202 1.24 -0.96 -21.29
C ASP A 202 -0.21 -1.45 -21.36
N ASN A 203 -0.62 -2.28 -20.41
CA ASN A 203 -1.97 -2.79 -20.28
C ASN A 203 -2.32 -3.09 -18.82
N PRO A 204 -2.98 -2.15 -18.12
CA PRO A 204 -3.34 -2.29 -16.70
C PRO A 204 -4.22 -3.49 -16.32
N HIS A 205 -4.84 -4.16 -17.30
CA HIS A 205 -5.61 -5.39 -17.08
C HIS A 205 -4.73 -6.64 -17.00
N ARG A 206 -3.46 -6.57 -17.40
CA ARG A 206 -2.52 -7.69 -17.31
C ARG A 206 -1.78 -7.63 -15.98
N LYS A 207 -1.92 -8.69 -15.17
CA LYS A 207 -1.23 -8.80 -13.88
C LYS A 207 0.29 -8.74 -14.03
N ASP A 208 0.84 -9.43 -15.02
CA ASP A 208 2.28 -9.44 -15.30
C ASP A 208 2.84 -8.04 -15.61
N ASP A 209 2.02 -7.15 -16.18
CA ASP A 209 2.47 -5.78 -16.47
C ASP A 209 2.53 -4.92 -15.20
N ARG A 210 1.65 -5.20 -14.22
CA ARG A 210 1.74 -4.58 -12.90
C ARG A 210 3.00 -5.03 -12.14
N ALA A 211 3.30 -6.32 -12.21
CA ALA A 211 4.52 -6.87 -11.62
C ALA A 211 5.76 -6.24 -12.26
N ARG A 212 5.82 -6.16 -13.60
CA ARG A 212 6.92 -5.51 -14.34
C ARG A 212 7.17 -4.07 -13.90
N VAL A 213 6.11 -3.28 -13.73
CA VAL A 213 6.24 -1.89 -13.27
C VAL A 213 6.83 -1.84 -11.86
N VAL A 214 6.36 -2.69 -10.95
CA VAL A 214 6.91 -2.78 -9.59
C VAL A 214 8.37 -3.21 -9.59
N GLU A 215 8.74 -4.19 -10.41
CA GLU A 215 10.10 -4.73 -10.50
C GLU A 215 11.10 -3.75 -11.13
N ALA A 216 10.66 -2.99 -12.14
CA ALA A 216 11.55 -2.13 -12.90
C ALA A 216 11.70 -0.72 -12.32
N SER A 217 10.92 -0.36 -11.30
CA SER A 217 10.91 0.99 -10.74
C SER A 217 11.81 1.12 -9.53
N ASP A 218 12.64 2.15 -9.54
CA ASP A 218 13.40 2.61 -8.38
C ASP A 218 12.51 3.39 -7.41
N ARG A 219 11.42 3.96 -7.94
CA ARG A 219 10.41 4.68 -7.15
C ARG A 219 8.99 4.37 -7.61
N LEU A 220 8.07 4.16 -6.67
CA LEU A 220 6.67 3.83 -6.94
C LEU A 220 5.68 4.86 -6.44
N VAL A 221 4.61 5.00 -7.22
CA VAL A 221 3.41 5.76 -6.85
C VAL A 221 2.21 4.85 -6.97
N SER A 222 1.58 4.55 -5.85
CA SER A 222 0.32 3.82 -5.83
C SER A 222 -0.86 4.75 -5.58
N PHE A 223 -1.92 4.61 -6.35
CA PHE A 223 -3.16 5.34 -6.16
C PHE A 223 -4.21 4.48 -5.49
N VAL A 224 -4.86 5.03 -4.46
CA VAL A 224 -6.13 4.53 -3.94
C VAL A 224 -7.23 5.38 -4.57
N ASP A 225 -7.81 4.88 -5.66
CA ASP A 225 -8.87 5.60 -6.34
C ASP A 225 -10.21 5.40 -5.61
N THR A 226 -10.79 6.52 -5.17
CA THR A 226 -12.05 6.52 -4.43
C THR A 226 -13.26 6.84 -5.28
N VAL A 227 -14.39 6.31 -4.87
CA VAL A 227 -15.68 6.58 -5.51
C VAL A 227 -16.13 8.01 -5.23
N GLY A 228 -16.66 8.70 -6.25
CA GLY A 228 -17.09 10.11 -6.12
C GLY A 228 -18.57 10.33 -5.83
N HIS A 229 -19.40 9.29 -5.91
CA HIS A 229 -20.85 9.45 -5.90
C HIS A 229 -21.42 9.13 -4.50
N GLU A 230 -22.27 10.04 -4.01
CA GLU A 230 -22.65 10.23 -2.60
C GLU A 230 -23.13 8.94 -1.87
N PRO A 231 -24.00 8.07 -2.45
CA PRO A 231 -24.32 6.76 -1.89
C PRO A 231 -23.14 5.87 -1.49
N TRP A 232 -21.97 6.05 -2.11
CA TRP A 232 -20.76 5.26 -1.88
C TRP A 232 -19.71 6.01 -1.06
N LEU A 233 -20.08 7.10 -0.37
CA LEU A 233 -19.20 7.83 0.55
C LEU A 233 -18.52 6.91 1.58
N ARG A 234 -19.18 5.81 1.99
CA ARG A 234 -18.57 4.78 2.84
C ARG A 234 -17.29 4.20 2.23
N THR A 235 -17.28 3.99 0.92
CA THR A 235 -16.12 3.49 0.17
C THR A 235 -15.03 4.56 0.08
N THR A 236 -15.39 5.83 -0.11
CA THR A 236 -14.45 6.96 -0.06
C THR A 236 -13.77 7.07 1.29
N ILE A 237 -14.55 7.07 2.38
CA ILE A 237 -14.02 7.13 3.74
C ILE A 237 -13.11 5.92 4.02
N ARG A 238 -13.48 4.73 3.55
CA ARG A 238 -12.62 3.54 3.63
C ARG A 238 -11.27 3.76 2.95
N GLY A 239 -11.25 4.36 1.77
CA GLY A 239 -10.00 4.63 1.04
C GLY A 239 -9.15 5.72 1.67
N LEU A 240 -9.78 6.76 2.25
CA LEU A 240 -9.07 7.90 2.83
C LEU A 240 -8.63 7.69 4.29
N VAL A 241 -9.43 6.98 5.08
CA VAL A 241 -9.19 6.76 6.53
C VAL A 241 -8.61 5.38 6.81
N GLY A 242 -9.01 4.38 6.04
CA GLY A 242 -8.61 2.99 6.26
C GLY A 242 -7.39 2.55 5.47
N GLN A 243 -6.75 3.46 4.74
CA GLN A 243 -5.49 3.22 4.06
C GLN A 243 -4.47 4.22 4.61
N LYS A 244 -3.21 3.80 4.74
CA LYS A 244 -2.13 4.69 5.11
C LYS A 244 -1.71 5.46 3.85
N LEU A 245 -2.29 6.65 3.66
CA LEU A 245 -2.00 7.53 2.54
C LEU A 245 -0.88 8.51 2.92
N ASP A 246 -0.02 8.83 1.95
CA ASP A 246 0.97 9.89 2.07
C ASP A 246 0.41 11.25 1.64
N TYR A 247 -0.43 11.24 0.60
CA TYR A 247 -1.00 12.44 0.00
C TYR A 247 -2.46 12.25 -0.40
N GLY A 248 -3.24 13.34 -0.31
CA GLY A 248 -4.57 13.45 -0.90
C GLY A 248 -4.54 14.14 -2.27
N LEU A 249 -5.20 13.59 -3.28
CA LEU A 249 -5.40 14.22 -4.59
C LEU A 249 -6.88 14.59 -4.76
N LEU A 250 -7.23 15.86 -4.49
CA LEU A 250 -8.58 16.38 -4.62
C LEU A 250 -8.85 16.88 -6.05
N THR A 251 -9.77 16.24 -6.76
CA THR A 251 -10.15 16.61 -8.12
C THR A 251 -11.37 17.55 -8.17
N VAL A 252 -11.26 18.59 -9.00
CA VAL A 252 -12.31 19.58 -9.23
C VAL A 252 -12.46 19.82 -10.72
N ALA A 253 -13.58 19.44 -11.33
CA ALA A 253 -13.78 19.64 -12.76
C ALA A 253 -13.89 21.13 -13.10
N ALA A 254 -13.23 21.59 -14.16
CA ALA A 254 -13.26 22.99 -14.58
C ALA A 254 -14.63 23.41 -15.16
N ASP A 255 -15.40 22.48 -15.69
CA ASP A 255 -16.77 22.71 -16.15
C ASP A 255 -17.75 22.87 -14.98
N ASP A 256 -17.59 22.10 -13.89
CA ASP A 256 -18.51 22.11 -12.75
C ASP A 256 -18.09 23.07 -11.61
N GLY A 257 -16.85 22.95 -11.14
CA GLY A 257 -16.29 23.73 -10.04
C GLY A 257 -16.47 23.09 -8.65
N VAL A 258 -16.46 23.90 -7.59
CA VAL A 258 -16.48 23.41 -6.20
C VAL A 258 -17.90 23.04 -5.75
N THR A 259 -18.16 21.75 -5.57
CA THR A 259 -19.45 21.21 -5.12
C THR A 259 -19.53 21.03 -3.60
N GLU A 260 -20.68 20.59 -3.08
CA GLU A 260 -20.82 20.18 -1.67
C GLU A 260 -19.97 18.95 -1.36
N THR A 261 -19.96 17.94 -2.24
CA THR A 261 -19.09 16.76 -2.11
C THR A 261 -17.62 17.13 -2.13
N THR A 262 -17.20 18.10 -2.95
CA THR A 262 -15.81 18.60 -2.93
C THR A 262 -15.44 19.14 -1.55
N ARG A 263 -16.33 19.92 -0.91
CA ARG A 263 -16.10 20.46 0.45
C ARG A 263 -16.09 19.36 1.50
N GLU A 264 -16.99 18.39 1.40
CA GLU A 264 -17.04 17.25 2.31
C GLU A 264 -15.75 16.41 2.24
N HIS A 265 -15.30 16.09 1.04
CA HIS A 265 -14.06 15.34 0.82
C HIS A 265 -12.83 16.10 1.27
N LEU A 266 -12.77 17.42 1.01
CA LEU A 266 -11.73 18.28 1.57
C LEU A 266 -11.73 18.20 3.10
N GLY A 267 -12.90 18.27 3.75
CA GLY A 267 -13.01 18.10 5.20
C GLY A 267 -12.44 16.77 5.72
N ILE A 268 -12.65 15.67 5.00
CA ILE A 268 -12.11 14.35 5.36
C ILE A 268 -10.58 14.31 5.22
N LEU A 269 -10.04 14.81 4.09
CA LEU A 269 -8.60 14.88 3.87
C LEU A 269 -7.89 15.73 4.93
N LEU A 270 -8.51 16.85 5.31
CA LEU A 270 -7.95 17.71 6.35
C LEU A 270 -8.07 17.09 7.74
N ALA A 271 -9.17 16.40 8.03
CA ALA A 271 -9.31 15.72 9.32
C ALA A 271 -8.28 14.61 9.51
N THR A 272 -7.81 13.99 8.43
CA THR A 272 -6.77 12.96 8.45
C THR A 272 -5.35 13.53 8.48
N ASP A 273 -5.19 14.86 8.56
CA ASP A 273 -3.90 15.58 8.41
C ASP A 273 -3.13 15.19 7.14
N LEU A 274 -3.82 14.82 6.07
CA LEU A 274 -3.17 14.46 4.82
C LEU A 274 -2.72 15.72 4.05
N PRO A 275 -1.42 15.87 3.74
CA PRO A 275 -0.97 16.85 2.77
C PRO A 275 -1.74 16.66 1.45
N THR A 276 -2.31 17.74 0.92
CA THR A 276 -3.29 17.64 -0.16
C THR A 276 -2.82 18.44 -1.38
N ILE A 277 -3.00 17.85 -2.56
CA ILE A 277 -2.86 18.48 -3.87
C ILE A 277 -4.26 18.61 -4.48
N VAL A 278 -4.56 19.76 -5.08
CA VAL A 278 -5.81 19.97 -5.83
C VAL A 278 -5.53 19.94 -7.32
N ALA A 279 -6.16 19.01 -8.03
CA ALA A 279 -6.14 18.94 -9.49
C ALA A 279 -7.45 19.50 -10.06
N ILE A 280 -7.37 20.63 -10.77
CA ILE A 280 -8.49 21.17 -11.54
C ILE A 280 -8.52 20.45 -12.88
N THR A 281 -9.43 19.49 -13.05
CA THR A 281 -9.48 18.56 -14.18
C THR A 281 -10.36 19.10 -15.33
N LYS A 282 -10.34 18.42 -16.48
CA LYS A 282 -11.19 18.71 -17.66
C LYS A 282 -11.06 20.14 -18.20
N THR A 283 -9.88 20.73 -18.09
CA THR A 283 -9.63 22.09 -18.58
C THR A 283 -9.80 22.24 -20.09
N ASP A 284 -9.77 21.13 -20.83
CA ASP A 284 -10.04 21.07 -22.28
C ASP A 284 -11.51 21.34 -22.65
N LEU A 285 -12.45 21.21 -21.72
CA LEU A 285 -13.88 21.42 -21.98
C LEU A 285 -14.32 22.89 -21.89
N VAL A 286 -13.46 23.76 -21.35
CA VAL A 286 -13.81 25.14 -21.02
C VAL A 286 -12.75 26.13 -21.50
N ASP A 287 -13.11 27.42 -21.54
CA ASP A 287 -12.15 28.48 -21.84
C ASP A 287 -11.33 28.90 -20.61
N ALA A 288 -10.26 29.67 -20.85
CA ALA A 288 -9.36 30.13 -19.80
C ALA A 288 -10.05 31.05 -18.76
N GLU A 289 -11.13 31.73 -19.13
CA GLU A 289 -11.88 32.58 -18.20
C GLU A 289 -12.61 31.73 -17.16
N ARG A 290 -13.23 30.63 -17.61
CA ARG A 290 -13.88 29.65 -16.73
C ARG A 290 -12.88 28.91 -15.86
N VAL A 291 -11.72 28.49 -16.39
CA VAL A 291 -10.65 27.88 -15.56
C VAL A 291 -10.25 28.83 -14.43
N ALA A 292 -9.99 30.10 -14.75
CA ALA A 292 -9.62 31.10 -13.74
C ALA A 292 -10.72 31.38 -12.72
N GLU A 293 -12.00 31.17 -13.06
CA GLU A 293 -13.13 31.23 -12.12
C GLU A 293 -13.10 30.07 -11.13
N VAL A 294 -12.94 28.84 -11.63
CA VAL A 294 -12.86 27.65 -10.79
C VAL A 294 -11.64 27.69 -9.88
N GLU A 295 -10.48 28.11 -10.38
CA GLU A 295 -9.28 28.34 -9.56
C GLU A 295 -9.57 29.28 -8.39
N ARG A 296 -10.23 30.42 -8.64
CA ARG A 296 -10.60 31.37 -7.57
C ARG A 296 -11.55 30.75 -6.56
N SER A 297 -12.49 29.92 -7.01
CA SER A 297 -13.41 29.21 -6.13
C SER A 297 -12.72 28.16 -5.27
N VAL A 298 -11.76 27.42 -5.84
CA VAL A 298 -10.92 26.45 -5.12
C VAL A 298 -10.08 27.16 -4.06
N GLU A 299 -9.40 28.25 -4.42
CA GLU A 299 -8.63 29.04 -3.46
C GLU A 299 -9.48 29.57 -2.31
N GLN A 300 -10.70 30.02 -2.61
CA GLN A 300 -11.61 30.49 -1.58
C GLN A 300 -11.98 29.35 -0.63
N ALA A 301 -12.36 28.18 -1.16
CA ALA A 301 -12.71 27.02 -0.35
C ALA A 301 -11.55 26.57 0.55
N LEU A 302 -10.31 26.60 0.04
CA LEU A 302 -9.11 26.29 0.83
C LEU A 302 -8.88 27.31 1.96
N ARG A 303 -9.02 28.61 1.67
CA ARG A 303 -8.87 29.66 2.69
C ARG A 303 -9.96 29.62 3.76
N GLU A 304 -11.17 29.16 3.42
CA GLU A 304 -12.28 28.98 4.37
C GLU A 304 -11.98 27.90 5.43
N VAL A 305 -11.04 27.00 5.15
CA VAL A 305 -10.57 25.94 6.05
C VAL A 305 -9.11 26.15 6.49
N ASP A 306 -8.68 27.43 6.51
CA ASP A 306 -7.34 27.87 6.95
C ASP A 306 -6.16 27.24 6.18
N LYS A 307 -6.37 26.86 4.92
CA LYS A 307 -5.32 26.37 4.01
C LYS A 307 -4.84 27.46 3.06
N THR A 308 -3.55 27.43 2.75
CA THR A 308 -2.89 28.37 1.84
C THR A 308 -2.77 27.75 0.46
N PRO A 309 -3.52 28.22 -0.55
CA PRO A 309 -3.39 27.69 -1.91
C PRO A 309 -2.09 28.18 -2.58
N LEU A 310 -1.39 27.27 -3.25
CA LEU A 310 -0.19 27.54 -4.04
C LEU A 310 -0.43 27.14 -5.51
N ARG A 311 -0.44 28.10 -6.44
CA ARG A 311 -0.65 27.80 -7.86
C ARG A 311 0.64 27.31 -8.52
N VAL A 312 0.67 26.05 -8.93
CA VAL A 312 1.87 25.44 -9.56
C VAL A 312 2.24 26.18 -10.85
N ALA A 313 1.27 26.50 -11.70
CA ALA A 313 1.50 27.25 -12.94
C ALA A 313 2.16 28.64 -12.75
N ARG A 314 2.09 29.22 -11.54
CA ARG A 314 2.71 30.53 -11.23
C ARG A 314 4.04 30.39 -10.50
N HIS A 315 4.16 29.41 -9.63
CA HIS A 315 5.27 29.28 -8.69
C HIS A 315 6.29 28.20 -9.11
N GLY A 316 5.93 27.33 -10.04
CA GLY A 316 6.74 26.19 -10.47
C GLY A 316 6.49 24.95 -9.59
N VAL A 317 6.87 23.79 -10.13
CA VAL A 317 6.74 22.48 -9.48
C VAL A 317 7.70 22.37 -8.29
N ASP A 318 8.96 22.77 -8.43
CA ASP A 318 9.95 22.81 -7.34
C ASP A 318 9.40 23.49 -6.07
N THR A 319 8.82 24.68 -6.22
CA THR A 319 8.24 25.43 -5.08
C THR A 319 7.03 24.69 -4.49
N ALA A 320 6.26 23.97 -5.31
CA ALA A 320 5.12 23.20 -4.84
C ALA A 320 5.58 21.99 -3.99
N ILE A 321 6.66 21.32 -4.40
CA ILE A 321 7.28 20.21 -3.67
C ILE A 321 7.87 20.70 -2.34
N ASP A 322 8.60 21.82 -2.35
CA ASP A 322 9.24 22.36 -1.15
C ASP A 322 8.26 22.85 -0.08
N GLU A 323 7.12 23.41 -0.51
CA GLU A 323 6.18 24.10 0.39
C GLU A 323 4.98 23.24 0.79
N ILE A 324 4.66 22.17 0.05
CA ILE A 324 3.52 21.29 0.36
C ILE A 324 3.60 20.80 1.80
N SER A 325 2.48 20.92 2.50
CA SER A 325 2.37 20.55 3.90
C SER A 325 0.90 20.38 4.24
N GLU A 326 0.61 20.09 5.51
CA GLU A 326 -0.76 20.13 6.02
C GLU A 326 -1.43 21.50 5.82
N THR A 327 -0.67 22.59 5.67
CA THR A 327 -1.22 23.95 5.56
C THR A 327 -1.18 24.50 4.14
N VAL A 328 -0.17 24.16 3.34
CA VAL A 328 0.00 24.66 1.98
C VAL A 328 -0.47 23.61 0.97
N VAL A 329 -1.36 24.01 0.07
CA VAL A 329 -2.04 23.11 -0.88
C VAL A 329 -1.70 23.52 -2.31
N PRO A 330 -0.87 22.74 -3.03
CA PRO A 330 -0.64 22.94 -4.45
C PRO A 330 -1.91 22.79 -5.27
N VAL A 331 -2.08 23.67 -6.26
CA VAL A 331 -3.19 23.67 -7.21
C VAL A 331 -2.63 23.54 -8.62
N VAL A 332 -2.94 22.43 -9.29
CA VAL A 332 -2.50 22.06 -10.63
C VAL A 332 -3.70 22.02 -11.58
N THR A 333 -3.59 22.62 -12.76
CA THR A 333 -4.62 22.50 -13.80
C THR A 333 -4.28 21.35 -14.73
N THR A 334 -5.23 20.43 -14.95
CA THR A 334 -5.00 19.18 -15.67
C THR A 334 -6.06 18.90 -16.73
N SER A 335 -5.71 18.04 -17.69
CA SER A 335 -6.64 17.46 -18.67
C SER A 335 -6.13 16.09 -19.10
N ALA A 336 -6.90 15.04 -18.81
CA ALA A 336 -6.58 13.67 -19.23
C ALA A 336 -6.64 13.51 -20.77
N VAL A 337 -7.46 14.30 -21.46
CA VAL A 337 -7.61 14.26 -22.93
C VAL A 337 -6.41 14.90 -23.63
N THR A 338 -5.92 16.04 -23.13
CA THR A 338 -4.80 16.76 -23.75
C THR A 338 -3.44 16.44 -23.13
N LYS A 339 -3.44 15.71 -22.01
CA LYS A 339 -2.30 15.46 -21.12
C LYS A 339 -1.71 16.70 -20.45
N ALA A 340 -2.37 17.86 -20.55
CA ALA A 340 -1.92 19.06 -19.86
C ALA A 340 -1.86 18.82 -18.35
N GLY A 341 -0.77 19.24 -17.71
CA GLY A 341 -0.55 19.14 -16.27
C GLY A 341 -0.25 17.73 -15.74
N LEU A 342 -0.12 16.71 -16.60
CA LEU A 342 0.31 15.37 -16.17
C LEU A 342 1.80 15.37 -15.84
N ASP A 343 2.63 16.01 -16.68
CA ASP A 343 4.07 16.14 -16.43
C ASP A 343 4.35 16.88 -15.11
N ASP A 344 3.58 17.95 -14.81
CA ASP A 344 3.67 18.66 -13.52
C ASP A 344 3.36 17.73 -12.33
N LEU A 345 2.39 16.82 -12.48
CA LEU A 345 2.05 15.85 -11.44
C LEU A 345 3.10 14.75 -11.32
N ASP A 346 3.65 14.26 -12.43
CA ASP A 346 4.72 13.26 -12.44
C ASP A 346 5.96 13.80 -11.73
N GLU A 347 6.41 15.02 -12.07
CA GLU A 347 7.55 15.69 -11.42
C GLU A 347 7.29 15.90 -9.92
N MET A 348 6.06 16.24 -9.53
CA MET A 348 5.70 16.27 -8.11
C MET A 348 5.81 14.89 -7.46
N PHE A 349 5.18 13.85 -8.02
CA PHE A 349 5.14 12.53 -7.38
C PHE A 349 6.51 11.84 -7.33
N GLU A 350 7.38 12.11 -8.30
CA GLU A 350 8.78 11.68 -8.32
C GLU A 350 9.57 12.31 -7.16
N ALA A 351 9.33 13.56 -6.79
CA ALA A 351 10.12 14.25 -5.78
C ALA A 351 9.51 14.24 -4.36
N LEU A 352 8.21 14.00 -4.22
CA LEU A 352 7.49 14.14 -2.95
C LEU A 352 7.91 13.10 -1.90
N PRO A 353 8.42 13.47 -0.72
CA PRO A 353 8.89 12.49 0.25
C PRO A 353 7.76 11.58 0.76
N LYS A 354 8.11 10.35 1.16
CA LYS A 354 7.18 9.54 1.95
C LYS A 354 6.86 10.25 3.26
N THR A 355 5.59 10.41 3.57
CA THR A 355 5.13 11.09 4.79
C THR A 355 4.61 10.09 5.82
N ALA A 356 4.26 8.88 5.37
CA ALA A 356 3.56 7.88 6.16
C ALA A 356 4.46 6.67 6.48
N GLY A 357 5.17 6.73 7.62
CA GLY A 357 5.98 5.63 8.16
C GLY A 357 6.05 5.73 9.67
N GLU A 358 5.49 4.74 10.40
CA GLU A 358 5.62 4.70 11.85
C GLU A 358 6.65 3.63 12.19
N VAL A 359 7.73 4.05 12.85
CA VAL A 359 8.71 3.15 13.42
C VAL A 359 8.08 2.49 14.64
N GLY A 360 8.08 1.16 14.68
CA GLY A 360 7.50 0.42 15.79
C GLY A 360 7.22 -1.03 15.42
N ASP A 361 6.52 -1.72 16.31
CA ASP A 361 6.14 -3.12 16.12
C ASP A 361 5.19 -3.28 14.92
N PHE A 362 5.22 -4.47 14.31
CA PHE A 362 4.39 -4.76 13.15
C PHE A 362 2.90 -4.53 13.44
N ARG A 363 2.22 -3.86 12.52
CA ARG A 363 0.77 -3.73 12.59
C ARG A 363 0.18 -3.61 11.21
N MET A 364 -0.80 -4.45 10.90
CA MET A 364 -1.56 -4.35 9.65
C MET A 364 -3.05 -4.49 9.91
N TYR A 365 -3.83 -3.48 9.53
CA TYR A 365 -5.28 -3.56 9.58
C TYR A 365 -5.83 -4.32 8.37
N VAL A 366 -6.68 -5.30 8.62
CA VAL A 366 -7.34 -6.09 7.57
C VAL A 366 -8.45 -5.27 6.94
N ASP A 367 -8.37 -5.10 5.62
CA ASP A 367 -9.35 -4.38 4.81
C ASP A 367 -10.17 -5.31 3.89
N ARG A 368 -9.52 -6.34 3.33
CA ARG A 368 -10.15 -7.35 2.46
C ARG A 368 -9.67 -8.76 2.81
N THR A 369 -10.49 -9.74 2.47
CA THR A 369 -10.19 -11.15 2.64
C THR A 369 -10.42 -11.88 1.32
N TYR A 370 -9.56 -12.85 1.03
CA TYR A 370 -9.68 -13.68 -0.16
C TYR A 370 -9.45 -15.13 0.20
N ASN A 371 -10.15 -16.02 -0.49
CA ASN A 371 -9.86 -17.46 -0.46
C ASN A 371 -9.27 -17.86 -1.81
N VAL A 372 -7.95 -18.00 -1.85
CA VAL A 372 -7.22 -18.28 -3.09
C VAL A 372 -6.96 -19.79 -3.20
N GLN A 373 -7.37 -20.38 -4.32
CA GLN A 373 -7.22 -21.81 -4.56
C GLN A 373 -5.75 -22.22 -4.51
N GLY A 374 -5.40 -23.17 -3.63
CA GLY A 374 -4.03 -23.66 -3.44
C GLY A 374 -3.19 -22.85 -2.44
N VAL A 375 -3.58 -21.61 -2.13
CA VAL A 375 -2.89 -20.75 -1.14
C VAL A 375 -3.63 -20.77 0.20
N GLY A 376 -4.96 -20.61 0.17
CA GLY A 376 -5.82 -20.57 1.36
C GLY A 376 -6.34 -19.17 1.66
N ALA A 377 -6.47 -18.86 2.95
CA ALA A 377 -6.97 -17.58 3.42
C ALA A 377 -5.90 -16.49 3.23
N VAL A 378 -6.29 -15.36 2.64
CA VAL A 378 -5.42 -14.20 2.44
C VAL A 378 -6.09 -13.00 3.10
N ALA A 379 -5.36 -12.34 3.99
CA ALA A 379 -5.75 -11.05 4.56
C ALA A 379 -5.02 -9.95 3.78
N SER A 380 -5.75 -8.97 3.27
CA SER A 380 -5.17 -7.84 2.56
C SER A 380 -5.46 -6.53 3.29
N GLY A 381 -4.45 -5.66 3.32
CA GLY A 381 -4.49 -4.40 4.05
C GLY A 381 -3.24 -3.58 3.82
N THR A 382 -3.18 -2.43 4.48
CA THR A 382 -1.99 -1.57 4.49
C THR A 382 -1.24 -1.78 5.81
N ILE A 383 0.08 -1.94 5.73
CA ILE A 383 0.92 -2.04 6.93
C ILE A 383 1.01 -0.66 7.57
N LYS A 384 0.55 -0.54 8.82
CA LYS A 384 0.56 0.69 9.59
C LYS A 384 1.95 0.99 10.16
N SER A 385 2.60 0.01 10.77
CA SER A 385 3.91 0.14 11.42
C SER A 385 4.69 -1.16 11.31
N GLY A 386 6.01 -1.08 11.49
CA GLY A 386 6.92 -2.22 11.48
C GLY A 386 7.02 -2.94 10.14
N GLU A 387 7.50 -4.17 10.19
CA GLU A 387 7.77 -5.04 9.05
C GLU A 387 7.31 -6.48 9.32
N VAL A 388 7.10 -7.24 8.26
CA VAL A 388 6.68 -8.64 8.31
C VAL A 388 7.37 -9.43 7.21
N GLU A 389 7.78 -10.63 7.56
CA GLU A 389 8.47 -11.57 6.68
C GLU A 389 7.66 -12.86 6.47
N ALA A 390 7.92 -13.52 5.34
CA ALA A 390 7.40 -14.85 5.11
C ALA A 390 7.95 -15.85 6.14
N GLY A 391 7.05 -16.51 6.88
CA GLY A 391 7.39 -17.44 7.95
C GLY A 391 7.05 -16.92 9.35
N ASP A 392 6.78 -15.61 9.49
CA ASP A 392 6.46 -15.01 10.78
C ASP A 392 5.23 -15.60 11.46
N GLU A 393 5.32 -15.73 12.79
CA GLU A 393 4.18 -16.03 13.65
C GLU A 393 3.56 -14.71 14.14
N LEU A 394 2.26 -14.55 13.90
CA LEU A 394 1.50 -13.34 14.19
C LEU A 394 0.23 -13.64 14.99
N LEU A 395 -0.32 -12.63 15.65
CA LEU A 395 -1.67 -12.65 16.21
C LEU A 395 -2.65 -11.98 15.27
N LEU A 396 -3.75 -12.67 14.94
CA LEU A 396 -4.90 -12.14 14.22
C LEU A 396 -6.08 -11.93 15.18
N GLY A 397 -6.66 -10.73 15.20
CA GLY A 397 -7.85 -10.44 15.98
C GLY A 397 -8.24 -8.97 15.94
N PRO A 398 -9.14 -8.50 16.80
CA PRO A 398 -9.92 -9.30 17.73
C PRO A 398 -10.95 -10.18 17.02
N MET A 399 -11.08 -11.41 17.50
CA MET A 399 -12.13 -12.35 17.13
C MET A 399 -13.48 -11.88 17.73
N GLN A 400 -14.58 -12.56 17.39
CA GLN A 400 -15.91 -12.19 17.89
C GLN A 400 -16.05 -12.20 19.42
N ASP A 401 -15.22 -12.98 20.11
CA ASP A 401 -15.15 -13.05 21.57
C ASP A 401 -14.07 -12.13 22.18
N GLY A 402 -13.42 -11.30 21.36
CA GLY A 402 -12.33 -10.40 21.76
C GLY A 402 -10.96 -11.07 21.82
N SER A 403 -10.86 -12.38 21.59
CA SER A 403 -9.57 -13.10 21.61
C SER A 403 -8.74 -12.85 20.35
N PHE A 404 -7.45 -13.19 20.40
CA PHE A 404 -6.55 -13.21 19.25
C PHE A 404 -6.12 -14.65 18.95
N ARG A 405 -5.91 -14.96 17.67
CA ARG A 405 -5.50 -16.28 17.20
C ARG A 405 -4.11 -16.20 16.58
N GLU A 406 -3.24 -17.13 16.98
CA GLU A 406 -1.95 -17.34 16.32
C GLU A 406 -2.14 -17.82 14.87
N VAL A 407 -1.45 -17.15 13.96
CA VAL A 407 -1.39 -17.45 12.53
C VAL A 407 0.06 -17.37 12.06
N GLU A 408 0.37 -18.06 10.96
CA GLU A 408 1.70 -18.06 10.35
C GLU A 408 1.62 -17.47 8.94
N VAL A 409 2.55 -16.58 8.62
CA VAL A 409 2.68 -15.94 7.30
C VAL A 409 3.26 -16.96 6.32
N ARG A 410 2.52 -17.29 5.26
CA ARG A 410 2.98 -18.22 4.21
C ARG A 410 3.69 -17.52 3.07
N SER A 411 3.17 -16.37 2.67
CA SER A 411 3.68 -15.58 1.55
C SER A 411 3.06 -14.19 1.60
N ILE A 412 3.81 -13.20 1.14
CA ILE A 412 3.37 -11.81 1.02
C ILE A 412 3.34 -11.46 -0.46
N GLU A 413 2.25 -10.82 -0.90
CA GLU A 413 2.09 -10.35 -2.28
C GLU A 413 1.75 -8.86 -2.30
N MET A 414 2.48 -8.09 -3.10
CA MET A 414 2.21 -6.68 -3.41
C MET A 414 1.92 -6.56 -4.91
N HIS A 415 0.76 -6.03 -5.30
CA HIS A 415 0.39 -5.81 -6.72
C HIS A 415 0.58 -7.04 -7.64
N TYR A 416 0.35 -8.25 -7.13
CA TYR A 416 0.58 -9.54 -7.79
C TYR A 416 2.04 -9.97 -7.97
N HIS A 417 2.98 -9.21 -7.40
CA HIS A 417 4.38 -9.60 -7.24
C HIS A 417 4.58 -10.16 -5.83
N ARG A 418 5.38 -11.23 -5.70
CA ARG A 418 5.69 -11.85 -4.39
C ARG A 418 6.89 -11.18 -3.78
N VAL A 419 6.81 -10.89 -2.49
CA VAL A 419 7.90 -10.30 -1.73
C VAL A 419 8.16 -11.16 -0.50
N ASP A 420 9.42 -11.25 -0.10
CA ASP A 420 9.83 -11.99 1.11
C ASP A 420 9.52 -11.19 2.38
N GLU A 421 9.60 -9.86 2.30
CA GLU A 421 9.35 -8.92 3.37
C GLU A 421 8.46 -7.76 2.90
N ALA A 422 7.64 -7.22 3.81
CA ALA A 422 6.96 -5.95 3.60
C ALA A 422 6.93 -5.08 4.85
N LYS A 423 7.05 -3.77 4.64
CA LYS A 423 7.15 -2.75 5.69
C LYS A 423 6.00 -1.74 5.63
N ALA A 424 5.95 -0.86 6.63
CA ALA A 424 4.94 0.18 6.78
C ALA A 424 4.71 1.03 5.52
N GLY A 425 3.44 1.32 5.23
CA GLY A 425 2.98 2.05 4.04
C GLY A 425 2.64 1.15 2.85
N ARG A 426 3.12 -0.10 2.82
CA ARG A 426 2.83 -1.04 1.72
C ARG A 426 1.41 -1.61 1.81
N ILE A 427 0.74 -1.69 0.65
CA ILE A 427 -0.52 -2.41 0.50
C ILE A 427 -0.20 -3.84 0.07
N VAL A 428 -0.51 -4.81 0.92
CA VAL A 428 -0.12 -6.20 0.72
C VAL A 428 -1.30 -7.15 0.89
N GLY A 429 -1.15 -8.35 0.32
CA GLY A 429 -1.93 -9.53 0.62
C GLY A 429 -1.05 -10.55 1.33
N ILE A 430 -1.40 -10.90 2.56
CA ILE A 430 -0.68 -11.88 3.38
C ILE A 430 -1.47 -13.18 3.40
N ALA A 431 -0.88 -14.25 2.84
CA ALA A 431 -1.45 -15.58 2.92
C ALA A 431 -1.21 -16.17 4.31
N LEU A 432 -2.28 -16.56 5.00
CA LEU A 432 -2.23 -17.00 6.39
C LEU A 432 -2.50 -18.50 6.54
N LYS A 433 -1.72 -19.13 7.41
CA LYS A 433 -1.94 -20.49 7.92
C LYS A 433 -2.55 -20.43 9.32
N GLY A 434 -3.33 -21.44 9.70
CA GLY A 434 -3.99 -21.51 11.01
C GLY A 434 -5.36 -20.85 11.08
N VAL A 435 -5.81 -20.20 10.01
CA VAL A 435 -7.12 -19.53 9.92
C VAL A 435 -7.84 -19.85 8.61
N ARG A 436 -9.17 -19.82 8.65
CA ARG A 436 -10.02 -19.92 7.44
C ARG A 436 -10.46 -18.52 7.05
N GLU A 437 -10.60 -18.25 5.77
CA GLU A 437 -11.01 -16.94 5.26
C GLU A 437 -12.32 -16.44 5.91
N ALA A 438 -13.30 -17.32 6.10
CA ALA A 438 -14.57 -16.98 6.75
C ALA A 438 -14.46 -16.58 8.23
N ASP A 439 -13.33 -16.84 8.89
CA ASP A 439 -13.05 -16.42 10.26
C ASP A 439 -12.30 -15.08 10.31
N ILE A 440 -11.85 -14.55 9.16
CA ILE A 440 -11.18 -13.25 9.04
C ILE A 440 -12.24 -12.23 8.67
N GLU A 441 -12.31 -11.13 9.42
CA GLU A 441 -13.23 -10.05 9.14
C GLU A 441 -12.49 -8.71 9.01
N ARG A 442 -13.06 -7.80 8.23
CA ARG A 442 -12.57 -6.42 8.13
C ARG A 442 -12.65 -5.75 9.50
N GLY A 443 -11.65 -4.92 9.82
CA GLY A 443 -11.49 -4.29 11.13
C GLY A 443 -10.67 -5.11 12.12
N MET A 444 -10.30 -6.35 11.77
CA MET A 444 -9.25 -7.09 12.46
C MET A 444 -7.86 -6.50 12.14
N VAL A 445 -6.87 -6.87 12.93
CA VAL A 445 -5.49 -6.45 12.88
C VAL A 445 -4.58 -7.68 13.01
N LEU A 446 -3.46 -7.65 12.29
CA LEU A 446 -2.31 -8.53 12.50
C LEU A 446 -1.25 -7.82 13.34
N LEU A 447 -0.70 -8.52 14.33
CA LEU A 447 0.30 -8.04 15.28
C LEU A 447 1.38 -9.11 15.49
N PRO A 448 2.56 -8.78 16.05
CA PRO A 448 3.54 -9.76 16.49
C PRO A 448 2.95 -10.81 17.44
N SER A 449 3.51 -12.01 17.40
CA SER A 449 3.08 -13.14 18.24
C SER A 449 3.19 -12.89 19.75
N ASP A 450 4.10 -12.02 20.16
CA ASP A 450 4.35 -11.65 21.57
C ASP A 450 3.58 -10.42 22.04
N ALA A 451 2.76 -9.81 21.17
CA ALA A 451 1.92 -8.69 21.54
C ALA A 451 0.84 -9.08 22.57
N ASP A 452 0.50 -8.15 23.47
CA ASP A 452 -0.59 -8.29 24.46
C ASP A 452 -1.72 -7.28 24.19
N PRO A 453 -2.52 -7.49 23.11
CA PRO A 453 -3.52 -6.52 22.68
C PRO A 453 -4.72 -6.48 23.63
N SER A 454 -5.17 -5.27 23.96
CA SER A 454 -6.38 -5.01 24.76
C SER A 454 -7.46 -4.35 23.91
N PRO A 455 -8.32 -5.13 23.22
CA PRO A 455 -9.38 -4.56 22.39
C PRO A 455 -10.50 -3.97 23.25
N VAL A 456 -10.98 -2.79 22.87
CA VAL A 456 -11.98 -2.01 23.63
C VAL A 456 -13.24 -1.80 22.81
N GLN A 457 -14.38 -1.76 23.50
CA GLN A 457 -15.66 -1.40 22.90
C GLN A 457 -15.98 0.09 23.10
N GLU A 458 -15.30 0.74 24.04
CA GLU A 458 -15.52 2.13 24.45
C GLU A 458 -14.20 2.89 24.48
N PHE A 459 -14.23 4.15 24.07
CA PHE A 459 -13.11 5.07 24.15
C PHE A 459 -13.63 6.50 24.31
N ASP A 460 -12.86 7.37 24.95
CA ASP A 460 -13.13 8.80 24.98
C ASP A 460 -12.42 9.48 23.81
N ALA A 461 -13.08 10.47 23.20
CA ALA A 461 -12.58 11.18 22.03
C ALA A 461 -12.87 12.68 22.08
N GLU A 462 -12.01 13.46 21.43
CA GLU A 462 -12.33 14.82 21.01
C GLU A 462 -13.08 14.76 19.66
N VAL A 463 -14.25 15.37 19.60
CA VAL A 463 -15.18 15.29 18.47
C VAL A 463 -15.48 16.69 17.95
N MET A 464 -15.31 16.88 16.64
CA MET A 464 -15.72 18.08 15.93
C MET A 464 -16.91 17.80 15.02
N VAL A 465 -17.99 18.56 15.20
CA VAL A 465 -19.20 18.42 14.38
C VAL A 465 -19.09 19.34 13.17
N LEU A 466 -18.98 18.76 11.98
CA LEU A 466 -18.85 19.52 10.74
C LEU A 466 -20.23 19.99 10.24
N ASN A 467 -21.17 19.05 10.06
CA ASN A 467 -22.49 19.37 9.54
C ASN A 467 -23.54 18.44 10.14
N HIS A 468 -24.48 18.99 10.91
CA HIS A 468 -25.60 18.26 11.48
C HIS A 468 -26.84 19.17 11.54
N PRO A 469 -28.06 18.68 11.25
CA PRO A 469 -29.23 19.55 11.16
C PRO A 469 -29.68 20.15 12.50
N THR A 470 -29.35 19.49 13.61
CA THR A 470 -29.79 19.93 14.96
C THR A 470 -28.64 19.88 15.97
N ARG A 471 -28.55 18.81 16.75
CA ARG A 471 -27.51 18.57 17.77
C ARG A 471 -27.21 17.08 17.86
N ILE A 472 -25.99 16.75 18.24
CA ILE A 472 -25.59 15.41 18.66
C ILE A 472 -25.76 15.36 20.17
N GLY A 473 -26.49 14.38 20.70
CA GLY A 473 -26.70 14.21 22.14
C GLY A 473 -26.54 12.77 22.56
N ASP A 474 -26.81 12.48 23.83
CA ASP A 474 -26.64 11.15 24.40
C ASP A 474 -27.37 10.06 23.61
N GLY A 475 -26.62 9.01 23.24
CA GLY A 475 -27.13 7.89 22.47
C GLY A 475 -27.36 8.21 21.00
N TYR A 476 -26.74 9.26 20.44
CA TYR A 476 -26.68 9.42 18.98
C TYR A 476 -25.90 8.26 18.36
N GLU A 477 -26.47 7.60 17.33
CA GLU A 477 -25.94 6.35 16.78
C GLU A 477 -25.50 6.46 15.31
N PRO A 478 -24.44 7.24 14.99
CA PRO A 478 -23.88 7.27 13.64
C PRO A 478 -23.05 6.02 13.36
N VAL A 479 -22.64 5.87 12.10
CA VAL A 479 -21.60 4.91 11.72
C VAL A 479 -20.24 5.59 11.89
N VAL A 480 -19.37 5.00 12.70
CA VAL A 480 -17.96 5.40 12.87
C VAL A 480 -17.09 4.60 11.91
N HIS A 481 -16.19 5.31 11.24
CA HIS A 481 -15.10 4.75 10.43
C HIS A 481 -13.78 5.12 11.11
N LEU A 482 -13.07 4.11 11.63
CA LEU A 482 -11.80 4.25 12.33
C LEU A 482 -10.86 3.21 11.73
N GLU A 483 -9.77 3.64 11.10
CA GLU A 483 -8.91 2.77 10.28
C GLU A 483 -9.79 1.92 9.31
N THR A 484 -9.68 0.59 9.33
CA THR A 484 -10.53 -0.28 8.50
C THR A 484 -11.89 -0.59 9.14
N VAL A 485 -12.14 -0.23 10.41
CA VAL A 485 -13.41 -0.47 11.12
C VAL A 485 -14.53 0.38 10.53
N SER A 486 -15.73 -0.19 10.42
CA SER A 486 -16.95 0.51 10.00
C SER A 486 -18.15 -0.05 10.76
N GLU A 487 -18.51 0.58 11.88
CA GLU A 487 -19.57 0.08 12.76
C GLU A 487 -20.45 1.22 13.30
N ALA A 488 -21.72 0.92 13.57
CA ALA A 488 -22.55 1.83 14.35
C ALA A 488 -21.99 1.97 15.77
N ALA A 489 -21.86 3.21 16.24
CA ALA A 489 -21.40 3.51 17.59
C ALA A 489 -22.35 4.50 18.27
N ALA A 490 -22.46 4.45 19.59
CA ALA A 490 -23.23 5.40 20.37
C ALA A 490 -22.31 6.49 20.94
N PHE A 491 -22.75 7.75 20.83
CA PHE A 491 -22.03 8.92 21.33
C PHE A 491 -22.65 9.44 22.62
N TYR A 492 -21.81 9.82 23.58
CA TYR A 492 -22.19 10.42 24.86
C TYR A 492 -21.33 11.66 25.12
N PRO A 493 -21.76 12.84 24.63
CA PRO A 493 -21.03 14.08 24.85
C PRO A 493 -20.93 14.46 26.33
N GLU A 494 -19.78 14.92 26.80
CA GLU A 494 -19.57 15.27 28.22
C GLU A 494 -20.50 16.42 28.68
N GLY A 495 -20.81 17.35 27.77
CA GLY A 495 -21.79 18.43 28.00
C GLY A 495 -23.26 18.06 27.71
N GLY A 496 -23.55 16.79 27.44
CA GLY A 496 -24.86 16.26 27.05
C GLY A 496 -25.30 16.60 25.61
N GLN A 497 -24.59 17.50 24.92
CA GLN A 497 -24.79 17.79 23.51
C GLN A 497 -23.57 18.42 22.83
N LEU A 498 -23.48 18.28 21.51
CA LEU A 498 -22.61 19.03 20.59
C LEU A 498 -23.46 19.64 19.47
N LEU A 499 -23.20 20.90 19.12
CA LEU A 499 -23.85 21.60 18.00
C LEU A 499 -22.95 21.59 16.75
N PRO A 500 -23.49 21.84 15.55
CA PRO A 500 -22.68 22.04 14.35
C PRO A 500 -21.68 23.17 14.52
N GLY A 501 -20.41 22.90 14.19
CA GLY A 501 -19.28 23.81 14.41
C GLY A 501 -18.63 23.68 15.79
N ASP A 502 -19.21 22.93 16.73
CA ASP A 502 -18.59 22.70 18.04
C ASP A 502 -17.50 21.63 17.94
N ALA A 503 -16.45 21.83 18.73
CA ALA A 503 -15.52 20.79 19.15
C ALA A 503 -15.73 20.51 20.65
N GLY A 504 -15.72 19.24 21.05
CA GLY A 504 -15.88 18.86 22.45
C GLY A 504 -15.64 17.37 22.69
N LYS A 505 -15.58 16.99 23.97
CA LYS A 505 -15.32 15.61 24.38
C LYS A 505 -16.59 14.77 24.36
N ALA A 506 -16.46 13.52 23.90
CA ALA A 506 -17.52 12.53 23.96
C ALA A 506 -16.95 11.14 24.20
N ARG A 507 -17.67 10.32 24.98
CA ARG A 507 -17.46 8.88 25.00
C ARG A 507 -18.12 8.25 23.79
N VAL A 508 -17.41 7.38 23.10
CA VAL A 508 -17.88 6.66 21.93
C VAL A 508 -17.86 5.16 22.24
N ARG A 509 -18.96 4.48 21.94
CA ARG A 509 -19.15 3.04 22.20
C ARG A 509 -19.55 2.29 20.93
N PHE A 510 -18.72 1.38 20.45
CA PHE A 510 -19.10 0.44 19.39
C PHE A 510 -20.27 -0.45 19.85
N LYS A 511 -21.25 -0.69 18.98
CA LYS A 511 -22.50 -1.36 19.38
C LYS A 511 -22.40 -2.88 19.47
N PHE A 512 -21.48 -3.49 18.74
CA PHE A 512 -21.49 -4.94 18.52
C PHE A 512 -20.18 -5.61 18.93
N ARG A 513 -19.03 -4.99 18.68
CA ARG A 513 -17.72 -5.63 18.87
C ARG A 513 -16.73 -4.72 19.61
N SER A 514 -15.70 -5.35 20.16
CA SER A 514 -14.48 -4.66 20.60
C SER A 514 -13.48 -4.63 19.47
N TYR A 515 -12.73 -3.54 19.35
CA TYR A 515 -11.69 -3.34 18.34
C TYR A 515 -10.37 -2.95 19.00
N LEU A 516 -9.24 -3.19 18.34
CA LEU A 516 -7.99 -2.60 18.78
C LEU A 516 -8.02 -1.11 18.42
N VAL A 517 -8.22 -0.28 19.44
CA VAL A 517 -8.25 1.18 19.34
C VAL A 517 -7.05 1.73 20.11
N GLU A 518 -6.44 2.79 19.61
CA GLU A 518 -5.30 3.46 20.22
C GLU A 518 -5.53 4.97 20.33
N GLU A 519 -4.91 5.59 21.32
CA GLU A 519 -4.90 7.05 21.45
C GLU A 519 -4.28 7.72 20.22
N GLY A 520 -4.82 8.88 19.84
CA GLY A 520 -4.40 9.63 18.66
C GLY A 520 -5.03 9.16 17.35
N GLN A 521 -5.65 7.97 17.32
CA GLN A 521 -6.35 7.51 16.12
C GLN A 521 -7.50 8.44 15.75
N LYS A 522 -7.66 8.67 14.45
CA LYS A 522 -8.68 9.54 13.92
C LYS A 522 -9.82 8.74 13.33
N PHE A 523 -11.03 9.27 13.45
CA PHE A 523 -12.22 8.65 12.90
C PHE A 523 -13.17 9.67 12.30
N VAL A 524 -13.96 9.20 11.34
CA VAL A 524 -15.05 9.96 10.73
C VAL A 524 -16.35 9.31 11.15
N PHE A 525 -17.35 10.09 11.55
CA PHE A 525 -18.68 9.56 11.84
C PHE A 525 -19.75 10.18 10.93
N ARG A 526 -20.71 9.35 10.52
CA ARG A 526 -21.68 9.72 9.49
C ARG A 526 -23.09 9.18 9.72
N GLU A 527 -24.05 9.86 9.10
CA GLU A 527 -25.46 9.47 8.98
C GLU A 527 -25.97 9.96 7.63
N GLY A 528 -25.91 9.08 6.62
CA GLY A 528 -25.98 9.51 5.22
C GLY A 528 -24.67 10.18 4.81
N SER A 529 -24.58 11.50 5.02
CA SER A 529 -23.37 12.31 4.87
C SER A 529 -22.50 12.33 6.12
N SER A 530 -21.24 12.72 5.97
CA SER A 530 -20.30 12.94 7.07
C SER A 530 -20.84 14.01 8.02
N LYS A 531 -20.88 13.67 9.31
CA LYS A 531 -21.40 14.57 10.36
C LYS A 531 -20.30 15.24 11.14
N GLY A 532 -19.19 14.56 11.28
CA GLY A 532 -18.01 15.11 11.92
C GLY A 532 -16.87 14.13 11.95
N VAL A 533 -15.84 14.55 12.66
CA VAL A 533 -14.60 13.82 12.84
C VAL A 533 -14.23 13.81 14.31
N GLY A 534 -13.38 12.87 14.70
CA GLY A 534 -12.85 12.86 16.04
C GLY A 534 -11.50 12.19 16.14
N THR A 535 -10.85 12.42 17.27
CA THR A 535 -9.56 11.87 17.63
C THR A 535 -9.71 11.14 18.95
N VAL A 536 -9.29 9.89 19.02
CA VAL A 536 -9.29 9.08 20.25
C VAL A 536 -8.32 9.71 21.24
N THR A 537 -8.78 9.92 22.47
CA THR A 537 -7.99 10.55 23.54
C THR A 537 -7.69 9.63 24.71
N ASP A 538 -8.50 8.57 24.90
CA ASP A 538 -8.30 7.58 25.98
C ASP A 538 -9.05 6.29 25.61
N THR A 539 -8.39 5.14 25.80
CA THR A 539 -8.94 3.81 25.53
C THR A 539 -9.27 3.02 26.80
N ASP A 540 -8.93 3.53 27.98
CA ASP A 540 -9.34 2.96 29.28
C ASP A 540 -10.20 3.96 30.06
N PRO A 541 -11.34 4.39 29.49
CA PRO A 541 -12.14 5.44 30.09
C PRO A 541 -12.77 4.94 31.41
N ALA A 542 -12.56 5.68 32.50
CA ALA A 542 -13.08 5.32 33.82
C ALA A 542 -14.60 5.02 33.78
N GLU A 543 -15.00 3.92 34.44
CA GLU A 543 -16.39 3.43 34.54
C GLU A 543 -17.39 4.47 35.07
#